data_AF-A0A2M7I357-F1
#
_entry.id   AF-A0A2M7I357-F1
#
_cell.length_a   1.000
_cell.length_b   1.000
_cell.length_c   1.000
_cell.angle_alpha   90.00
_cell.angle_beta   90.00
_cell.angle_gamma   90.00
#
_symmetry.space_group_name_H-M   'P 1'
#
loop_
_entity.id
_entity.type
_entity.pdbx_description
1 polymer ?
#
loop_
_entity_poly.entity_id
_entity_poly.type
_entity_poly.pdbx_seq_one_letter_code
_entity_poly.pdbx_strand_id
1 'polypeptide(L)'
;MIVAAVILMGVASFAQTKIGFVDSQLILQQLPIAIKAQGDLDALTNKWSAHIDSLSKELQNDYANYQKNAKTYDKTKLESEQKRLVAKQQII
;
A
#
# COMPACT_ATOMS: atom_id res chain seq x y z
N MET A 1 -33.14 -52.25 -39.22
CA MET A 1 -32.37 -50.99 -39.30
C MET A 1 -32.87 -49.87 -38.36
N ILE A 2 -33.99 -50.05 -37.65
CA ILE A 2 -34.55 -49.00 -36.76
C ILE A 2 -33.80 -48.93 -35.41
N VAL A 3 -33.30 -50.06 -34.91
CA VAL A 3 -32.59 -50.14 -33.61
C VAL A 3 -31.25 -49.39 -33.62
N ALA A 4 -30.53 -49.40 -34.74
CA ALA A 4 -29.25 -48.67 -34.87
C ALA A 4 -29.43 -47.14 -34.86
N ALA A 5 -30.57 -46.64 -35.37
CA ALA A 5 -30.87 -45.21 -35.41
C ALA A 5 -31.20 -44.63 -34.03
N VAL A 6 -31.79 -45.43 -33.13
CA VAL A 6 -32.15 -45.01 -31.76
C VAL A 6 -30.90 -44.85 -30.87
N ILE A 7 -29.88 -45.68 -31.08
CA ILE A 7 -28.64 -45.64 -30.28
C ILE A 7 -27.82 -44.38 -30.60
N LEU A 8 -27.82 -43.91 -31.86
CA LEU A 8 -27.10 -42.70 -32.27
C LEU A 8 -27.75 -41.39 -31.78
N MET A 9 -29.04 -41.39 -31.44
CA MET A 9 -29.70 -40.21 -30.86
C MET A 9 -29.44 -40.04 -29.36
N GLY A 10 -29.02 -41.10 -28.65
CA GLY A 10 -28.74 -41.05 -27.21
C GLY A 10 -27.43 -40.34 -26.83
N VAL A 11 -26.49 -40.20 -27.77
CA VAL A 11 -25.18 -39.57 -27.51
C VAL A 11 -25.19 -38.03 -27.62
N ALA A 12 -26.24 -37.43 -28.21
CA ALA A 12 -26.34 -35.98 -28.34
C ALA A 12 -26.75 -35.27 -27.02
N SER A 13 -27.25 -36.03 -26.03
CA SER A 13 -27.79 -35.49 -24.77
C SER A 13 -26.73 -35.10 -23.74
N PHE A 14 -25.45 -35.40 -23.98
CA PHE A 14 -24.34 -35.12 -23.05
C PHE A 14 -23.68 -33.75 -23.23
N ALA A 15 -24.19 -32.91 -24.14
CA ALA A 15 -23.66 -31.58 -24.43
C ALA A 15 -24.54 -30.44 -23.87
N GLN A 16 -25.07 -30.58 -22.65
CA GLN A 16 -25.49 -29.40 -21.89
C GLN A 16 -24.24 -28.73 -21.32
N THR A 17 -23.53 -27.97 -22.15
CA THR A 17 -22.47 -27.08 -21.69
C THR A 17 -23.11 -26.12 -20.69
N LYS A 18 -22.87 -26.35 -19.39
CA LYS A 18 -23.26 -25.44 -18.31
C LYS A 18 -22.37 -24.20 -18.41
N ILE A 19 -22.64 -23.35 -19.40
CA ILE A 19 -22.17 -21.96 -19.40
C ILE A 19 -23.04 -21.25 -18.38
N GLY A 20 -22.66 -21.34 -17.10
CA GLY A 20 -23.12 -20.38 -16.13
C GLY A 20 -22.50 -19.04 -16.50
N PHE A 21 -23.31 -18.02 -16.76
CA PHE A 21 -22.81 -16.65 -16.78
C PHE A 21 -22.36 -16.34 -15.35
N VAL A 22 -21.08 -16.58 -15.09
CA VAL A 22 -20.46 -16.16 -13.84
C VAL A 22 -20.26 -14.68 -13.97
N ASP A 23 -21.13 -13.91 -13.31
CA ASP A 23 -21.01 -12.47 -13.20
C ASP A 23 -19.68 -12.14 -12.51
N SER A 24 -18.67 -11.85 -13.33
CA SER A 24 -17.31 -11.57 -12.87
C SER A 24 -17.27 -10.32 -11.98
N GLN A 25 -18.32 -9.48 -11.99
CA GLN A 25 -18.43 -8.33 -11.10
C GLN A 25 -18.72 -8.73 -9.65
N LEU A 26 -19.49 -9.79 -9.40
CA LEU A 26 -19.82 -10.22 -8.04
C LEU A 26 -18.61 -10.89 -7.35
N ILE A 27 -17.78 -11.63 -8.10
CA ILE A 27 -16.55 -12.23 -7.58
C ILE A 27 -15.50 -11.15 -7.26
N LEU A 28 -15.37 -10.13 -8.11
CA LEU A 28 -14.43 -9.02 -7.87
C LEU A 28 -14.83 -8.14 -6.68
N GLN A 29 -16.13 -7.90 -6.46
CA GLN A 29 -16.61 -7.09 -5.35
C GLN A 29 -16.57 -7.82 -4.00
N GLN A 30 -16.68 -9.16 -4.00
CA GLN A 30 -16.58 -9.97 -2.78
C GLN A 30 -15.17 -10.47 -2.49
N LEU A 31 -14.14 -10.09 -3.27
CA LEU A 31 -12.77 -10.49 -3.00
C LEU A 31 -12.25 -9.76 -1.75
N PRO A 32 -12.15 -10.42 -0.58
CA PRO A 32 -11.59 -9.81 0.64
C PRO A 32 -10.17 -9.30 0.44
N ILE A 33 -9.49 -9.73 -0.64
CA ILE A 33 -8.18 -9.28 -1.06
C ILE A 33 -8.18 -7.77 -1.38
N ALA A 34 -9.21 -7.22 -2.02
CA ALA A 34 -9.26 -5.78 -2.33
C ALA A 34 -9.44 -4.92 -1.07
N ILE A 35 -10.32 -5.34 -0.16
CA ILE A 35 -10.52 -4.67 1.14
C ILE A 35 -9.24 -4.76 1.99
N LYS A 36 -8.58 -5.92 1.99
CA LYS A 36 -7.33 -6.13 2.74
C LYS A 36 -6.18 -5.33 2.16
N ALA A 37 -6.06 -5.27 0.83
CA ALA A 37 -5.07 -4.43 0.14
C ALA A 37 -5.30 -2.93 0.41
N GLN A 38 -6.55 -2.46 0.46
CA GLN A 38 -6.86 -1.08 0.83
C GLN A 38 -6.46 -0.80 2.29
N GLY A 39 -6.81 -1.69 3.22
CA GLY A 39 -6.41 -1.55 4.62
C GLY A 39 -4.89 -1.57 4.82
N ASP A 40 -4.17 -2.42 4.09
CA ASP A 40 -2.71 -2.48 4.12
C ASP A 40 -2.09 -1.19 3.52
N LEU A 41 -2.69 -0.62 2.46
CA LEU A 41 -2.28 0.64 1.86
C LEU A 41 -2.52 1.83 2.81
N ASP A 42 -3.67 1.86 3.48
CA ASP A 42 -4.02 2.90 4.45
C ASP A 42 -3.10 2.83 5.67
N ALA A 43 -2.79 1.62 6.16
CA ALA A 43 -1.85 1.42 7.25
C ALA A 43 -0.43 1.86 6.87
N LEU A 44 0.01 1.54 5.65
CA LEU A 44 1.30 1.99 5.13
C LEU A 44 1.34 3.51 5.01
N THR A 45 0.30 4.11 4.43
CA THR A 45 0.17 5.56 4.26
C THR A 45 0.21 6.27 5.61
N ASN A 46 -0.58 5.80 6.59
CA ASN A 46 -0.59 6.36 7.94
C ASN A 46 0.77 6.22 8.63
N LYS A 47 1.47 5.10 8.46
CA LYS A 47 2.81 4.90 9.01
C LYS A 47 3.81 5.89 8.39
N TRP A 48 3.77 6.09 7.09
CA TRP A 48 4.64 7.06 6.41
C TRP A 48 4.30 8.49 6.82
N SER A 49 3.02 8.87 6.84
CA SER A 49 2.59 10.19 7.32
C SER A 49 3.06 10.46 8.75
N ALA A 50 2.85 9.50 9.67
CA ALA A 50 3.33 9.61 11.05
C ALA A 50 4.86 9.69 11.14
N HIS A 51 5.58 9.01 10.24
CA HIS A 51 7.04 9.08 10.18
C HIS A 51 7.52 10.46 9.72
N ILE A 52 6.92 11.00 8.67
CA ILE A 52 7.22 12.36 8.17
C ILE A 52 6.88 13.42 9.22
N ASP A 53 5.74 13.29 9.90
CA ASP A 53 5.35 14.20 10.99
C ASP A 53 6.36 14.14 12.14
N SER A 54 6.81 12.94 12.50
CA SER A 54 7.85 12.76 13.53
C SER A 54 9.16 13.42 13.12
N LEU A 55 9.62 13.22 11.87
CA LEU A 55 10.85 13.83 11.36
C LEU A 55 10.76 15.36 11.33
N SER A 56 9.61 15.89 10.90
CA SER A 56 9.34 17.33 10.88
C SER A 56 9.38 17.94 12.29
N LYS A 57 8.75 17.27 13.27
CA LYS A 57 8.76 17.69 14.66
C LYS A 57 10.15 17.61 15.29
N GLU A 58 10.92 16.57 14.98
CA GLU A 58 12.30 16.42 15.43
C GLU A 58 13.18 17.53 14.85
N LEU A 59 13.04 17.84 13.55
CA LEU A 59 13.76 18.93 12.91
C LEU A 59 13.42 20.29 13.54
N GLN A 60 12.14 20.56 13.80
CA GLN A 60 11.72 21.79 14.48
C GLN A 60 12.35 21.91 15.88
N ASN A 61 12.38 20.81 16.64
CA ASN A 61 12.99 20.78 17.96
C ASN A 61 14.51 20.98 17.88
N ASP A 62 15.18 20.33 16.93
CA ASP A 62 16.62 20.49 16.70
C ASP A 62 16.96 21.94 16.33
N TYR A 63 16.15 22.62 15.50
CA TYR A 63 16.33 24.04 15.20
C TYR A 63 16.14 24.93 16.43
N ALA A 64 15.12 24.66 17.26
CA ALA A 64 14.90 25.41 18.49
C ALA A 64 16.06 25.22 19.49
N ASN A 65 16.57 23.99 19.61
CA ASN A 65 17.72 23.67 20.43
C ASN A 65 18.99 24.32 19.91
N TYR A 66 19.20 24.32 18.60
CA TYR A 66 20.31 25.02 17.96
C TYR A 66 20.26 26.51 18.26
N GLN A 67 19.12 27.19 18.07
CA GLN A 67 18.98 28.62 18.38
C GLN A 67 19.23 28.93 19.86
N LYS A 68 18.71 28.09 20.76
CA LYS A 68 18.88 28.27 22.21
C LYS A 68 20.34 28.09 22.65
N ASN A 69 21.03 27.10 22.08
CA ASN A 69 22.39 26.74 22.46
C ASN A 69 23.47 27.39 21.58
N ALA A 70 23.10 28.10 20.51
CA ALA A 70 24.04 28.77 19.61
C ALA A 70 24.96 29.77 20.33
N LYS A 71 24.51 30.34 21.46
CA LYS A 71 25.31 31.22 22.31
C LYS A 71 26.26 30.49 23.26
N THR A 72 26.05 29.19 23.46
CA THR A 72 26.78 28.33 24.40
C THR A 72 27.71 27.34 23.69
N TYR A 73 27.43 27.05 22.42
CA TYR A 73 28.23 26.14 21.61
C TYR A 73 29.50 26.80 21.10
N ASP A 74 30.57 26.01 21.11
CA ASP A 74 31.82 26.26 20.43
C ASP A 74 31.64 26.15 18.90
N LYS A 75 32.51 26.83 18.14
CA LYS A 75 32.44 26.92 16.67
C LYS A 75 32.31 25.55 16.00
N THR A 76 33.03 24.55 16.49
CA THR A 76 33.02 23.19 15.95
C THR A 76 31.67 22.50 16.13
N LYS A 77 31.02 22.68 17.29
CA LYS A 77 29.66 22.16 17.52
C LYS A 77 28.62 22.85 16.66
N LEU A 78 28.71 24.17 16.50
CA LEU A 78 27.83 24.94 15.63
C LEU A 78 27.86 24.39 14.19
N GLU A 79 29.05 24.23 13.62
CA GLU A 79 29.19 23.69 12.25
C GLU A 79 28.66 22.25 12.12
N SER A 80 28.90 21.40 13.12
CA SER A 80 28.39 20.02 13.13
C SER A 80 26.87 19.96 13.19
N GLU A 81 26.25 20.73 14.09
CA GLU A 81 24.79 20.80 14.23
C GLU A 81 24.14 21.39 12.97
N GLN A 82 24.75 22.42 12.39
CA GLN A 82 24.25 23.04 11.16
C GLN A 82 24.29 22.07 9.98
N LYS A 83 25.37 21.27 9.84
CA LYS A 83 25.43 20.18 8.84
C LYS A 83 24.37 19.12 9.09
N ARG A 84 24.13 18.73 10.36
CA ARG A 84 23.09 17.76 10.71
C ARG A 84 21.69 18.26 10.35
N LEU A 85 21.39 19.53 10.65
CA LEU A 85 20.11 20.16 10.32
C LEU A 85 19.86 20.22 8.81
N VAL A 86 20.87 20.60 8.02
CA VAL A 86 20.78 20.63 6.56
C VAL A 86 20.57 19.22 6.00
N ALA A 87 21.29 18.22 6.51
CA ALA A 87 21.11 16.83 6.08
C ALA A 87 19.70 16.30 6.42
N LYS A 88 19.18 16.56 7.63
CA LYS A 88 17.82 16.19 8.02
C LYS A 88 16.76 16.88 7.14
N GLN A 89 16.95 18.16 6.80
CA GLN A 89 16.06 18.91 5.91
C GLN A 89 15.98 18.32 4.49
N GLN A 90 17.04 17.67 4.00
CA GLN A 90 17.07 17.04 2.67
C GLN A 90 16.41 15.66 2.61
N ILE A 91 16.26 15.00 3.77
CA ILE A 91 15.68 13.65 3.87
C ILE A 91 14.15 13.71 4.00
N ILE A 92 13.62 14.83 4.49
CA ILE A 92 12.19 15.16 4.49
C ILE A 92 11.80 15.66 3.11
#